data_AF-A0A4Q1VY25-F1
#
_entry.id   AF-A0A4Q1VY25-F1
#
_cell.length_a   1.000
_cell.length_b   1.000
_cell.length_c   1.000
_cell.angle_alpha   90.00
_cell.angle_beta   90.00
_cell.angle_gamma   90.00
#
_symmetry.space_group_name_H-M   'P 1'
#
loop_
_entity.id
_entity.type
_entity.pdbx_description
1 polymer ?
#
loop_
_entity_poly.entity_id
_entity_poly.type
_entity_poly.pdbx_seq_one_letter_code
_entity_poly.pdbx_strand_id
1 'polypeptide(L)' 'MPGSAGAQADAACRDAYARLVESRPKTALIGWRVDRPENRGPDNYFDHTHYRQRIAWPLAADIAEAIIGLR' A
#
# COMPACT_ATOMS: atom_id res chain seq x y z
N MET A 1 2.73 8.02 -15.43
CA MET A 1 3.21 9.38 -15.77
C MET A 1 2.77 10.33 -14.67
N PRO A 2 3.68 11.04 -14.01
CA PRO A 2 3.32 12.12 -13.09
C PRO A 2 2.39 13.13 -13.77
N GLY A 3 1.40 13.63 -13.04
CA GLY A 3 0.41 14.60 -13.54
C GLY A 3 -0.67 14.03 -14.46
N SER A 4 -0.61 12.76 -14.87
CA SER A 4 -1.67 12.16 -15.69
C SER A 4 -2.98 12.01 -14.91
N ALA A 5 -4.10 11.87 -15.62
CA ALA A 5 -5.40 11.57 -15.01
C ALA A 5 -5.35 10.32 -14.12
N GLY A 6 -4.62 9.28 -14.54
CA GLY A 6 -4.42 8.07 -13.73
C GLY A 6 -3.63 8.33 -12.44
N ALA A 7 -2.60 9.19 -12.48
CA ALA A 7 -1.84 9.55 -11.28
C ALA A 7 -2.68 10.40 -10.31
N GLN A 8 -3.53 11.29 -10.84
CA GLN A 8 -4.47 12.08 -10.03
C GLN A 8 -5.54 11.20 -9.39
N ALA A 9 -6.08 10.23 -10.13
CA ALA A 9 -7.05 9.27 -9.60
C ALA A 9 -6.44 8.40 -8.49
N ASP A 10 -5.21 7.89 -8.67
CA ASP A 10 -4.50 7.14 -7.61
C ASP A 10 -4.27 7.99 -6.36
N ALA A 11 -3.83 9.24 -6.52
CA ALA A 11 -3.65 10.18 -5.42
C ALA A 11 -4.96 10.44 -4.67
N ALA A 12 -6.05 10.73 -5.39
CA ALA A 12 -7.37 10.96 -4.80
C ALA A 12 -7.88 9.74 -4.01
N CYS A 13 -7.67 8.52 -4.54
CA CYS A 13 -8.00 7.29 -3.83
C CYS A 13 -7.20 7.14 -2.53
N ARG A 14 -5.89 7.40 -2.56
CA ARG A 14 -5.04 7.32 -1.36
C ARG A 14 -5.42 8.37 -0.31
N ASP A 15 -5.74 9.59 -0.74
CA ASP A 15 -6.20 10.66 0.14
C ASP A 15 -7.53 10.33 0.81
N ALA A 16 -8.46 9.69 0.09
CA ALA A 16 -9.72 9.24 0.66
C ALA A 16 -9.51 8.21 1.78
N TYR A 17 -8.58 7.26 1.61
CA TYR A 17 -8.23 6.31 2.67
C TYR A 17 -7.54 7.00 3.86
N ALA A 18 -6.66 7.97 3.63
CA ALA A 18 -6.01 8.72 4.71
C ALA A 18 -7.04 9.44 5.59
N ARG A 19 -8.01 10.14 4.99
CA ARG A 19 -9.11 10.79 5.71
C ARG A 19 -9.96 9.81 6.51
N LEU A 20 -10.18 8.60 5.98
CA LEU A 20 -10.91 7.55 6.70
C LEU A 20 -10.19 7.18 8.01
N VAL A 21 -8.87 7.03 7.95
CA VAL A 21 -8.04 6.68 9.11
C VAL A 21 -8.05 7.77 10.17
N GLU A 22 -7.96 9.04 9.77
CA GLU A 22 -8.05 10.19 10.69
C GLU A 22 -9.37 10.20 11.49
N SER A 23 -10.46 9.75 10.87
CA SER A 23 -11.80 9.74 11.49
C SER A 23 -12.10 8.50 12.34
N ARG A 24 -11.21 7.48 12.38
CA ARG A 24 -11.49 6.17 12.99
C ARG A 24 -10.37 5.70 13.92
N PRO A 25 -10.56 5.71 15.26
CA PRO A 25 -9.49 5.47 16.24
C PRO A 25 -8.93 4.04 16.29
N LYS A 26 -9.50 3.08 15.53
CA LYS A 26 -9.00 1.69 15.43
C LYS A 26 -8.79 1.29 13.97
N THR A 27 -8.21 2.18 13.18
CA THR A 27 -7.94 1.96 11.77
C THR A 27 -6.52 2.40 11.47
N ALA A 28 -5.81 1.61 10.68
CA ALA A 28 -4.48 1.93 10.18
C ALA A 28 -4.47 1.79 8.65
N LEU A 29 -3.70 2.63 7.97
CA LEU A 29 -3.49 2.56 6.52
C LEU A 29 -2.07 2.09 6.22
N ILE A 30 -1.96 1.01 5.45
CA ILE A 30 -0.67 0.46 5.04
C ILE A 30 -0.50 0.72 3.54
N GLY A 31 0.50 1.54 3.21
CA GLY A 31 0.78 1.95 1.83
C GLY A 31 1.90 1.15 1.19
N TRP A 32 1.58 0.19 0.33
CA TRP A 32 2.56 -0.55 -0.48
C TRP A 32 2.61 -0.12 -1.95
N ARG A 33 1.75 0.79 -2.38
CA ARG A 33 1.75 1.40 -3.73
C ARG A 33 2.67 2.62 -3.82
N VAL A 34 3.82 2.55 -3.16
CA VAL A 34 4.88 3.58 -3.19
C VAL A 34 6.16 2.95 -3.73
N ASP A 35 7.11 3.77 -4.15
CA ASP A 35 8.39 3.26 -4.62
C ASP A 35 9.16 2.59 -3.47
N ARG A 36 9.47 1.30 -3.64
CA ARG A 36 10.16 0.45 -2.67
C ARG A 36 11.09 -0.50 -3.42
N PRO A 37 12.22 -0.93 -2.84
CA PRO A 37 13.11 -1.88 -3.49
C PRO A 37 12.40 -3.16 -3.97
N GLU A 38 11.44 -3.66 -3.20
CA GLU A 38 10.65 -4.86 -3.53
C GLU A 38 9.76 -4.64 -4.76
N ASN A 39 9.21 -3.43 -4.91
CA ASN A 39 8.28 -3.09 -5.98
C ASN A 39 8.98 -2.83 -7.33
N ARG A 40 10.30 -2.59 -7.32
CA ARG A 40 11.09 -2.34 -8.53
C ARG A 40 11.46 -3.63 -9.27
N GLY A 41 11.38 -4.78 -8.61
CA GLY A 41 11.74 -6.07 -9.18
C GLY A 41 10.57 -6.67 -9.98
N PRO A 42 10.62 -6.71 -11.32
CA PRO A 42 9.53 -7.30 -12.12
C PRO A 42 9.31 -8.78 -11.80
N ASP A 43 10.37 -9.51 -11.44
CA ASP A 43 10.28 -10.92 -11.05
C ASP A 43 9.50 -11.15 -9.75
N ASN A 44 9.26 -10.10 -8.95
CA ASN A 44 8.42 -10.19 -7.76
C ASN A 44 6.93 -10.21 -8.08
N TYR A 45 6.55 -10.20 -9.36
CA TYR A 45 5.17 -10.20 -9.82
C TYR A 45 4.85 -11.42 -10.68
N PHE A 46 3.59 -11.85 -10.64
CA PHE A 46 3.02 -12.79 -11.61
C PHE A 46 2.42 -12.03 -12.79
N ASP A 47 1.77 -10.91 -12.50
CA ASP A 47 1.20 -9.97 -13.47
C ASP A 47 1.18 -8.54 -12.88
N HIS A 48 0.47 -7.62 -13.51
CA HIS A 48 0.41 -6.21 -13.10
C HIS A 48 -0.28 -5.95 -11.75
N THR A 49 -0.88 -6.97 -11.13
CA THR A 49 -1.67 -6.87 -9.88
C THR A 49 -1.20 -7.86 -8.82
N HIS A 50 -0.84 -9.08 -9.21
CA HIS A 50 -0.52 -10.18 -8.30
C HIS A 50 0.99 -10.24 -8.04
N TYR A 51 1.38 -10.06 -6.78
CA TYR A 51 2.77 -10.15 -6.31
C TYR A 51 3.11 -11.52 -5.72
N ARG A 52 4.39 -11.84 -5.67
CA ARG A 52 4.96 -13.06 -5.11
C ARG A 52 5.30 -12.91 -3.63
N GLN A 53 5.73 -14.01 -3.03
CA GLN A 53 6.08 -14.11 -1.61
C GLN A 53 7.10 -13.05 -1.17
N ARG A 54 8.02 -12.63 -2.05
CA ARG A 54 9.03 -11.61 -1.74
C ARG A 54 8.43 -10.24 -1.38
N ILE A 55 7.25 -9.91 -1.90
CA ILE A 55 6.45 -8.75 -1.48
C ILE A 55 5.47 -9.13 -0.36
N ALA A 56 4.86 -10.32 -0.46
CA ALA A 56 3.81 -10.73 0.47
C ALA A 56 4.28 -10.83 1.93
N TRP A 57 5.50 -11.33 2.17
CA TRP A 57 6.01 -11.51 3.53
C TRP A 57 6.28 -10.20 4.27
N PRO A 58 7.04 -9.23 3.72
CA PRO A 58 7.21 -7.96 4.41
C PRO A 58 5.89 -7.18 4.53
N LEU A 59 4.98 -7.27 3.54
CA LEU A 59 3.65 -6.68 3.66
C LEU A 59 2.84 -7.31 4.82
N ALA A 60 2.90 -8.63 4.99
CA ALA A 60 2.25 -9.31 6.11
C ALA A 60 2.83 -8.88 7.46
N ALA A 61 4.14 -8.64 7.54
CA ALA A 61 4.77 -8.08 8.74
C ALA A 61 4.26 -6.66 9.04
N ASP A 62 4.21 -5.78 8.02
CA ASP A 62 3.65 -4.42 8.18
C ASP A 62 2.18 -4.46 8.65
N ILE A 63 1.39 -5.43 8.16
CA ILE A 63 0.01 -5.67 8.62
C ILE A 63 -0.04 -6.10 10.09
N ALA A 64 0.80 -7.04 10.49
CA ALA A 64 0.85 -7.52 11.87
C ALA A 64 1.22 -6.39 12.84
N GLU A 65 2.25 -5.60 12.51
CA GLU A 65 2.69 -4.44 13.30
C GLU A 65 1.59 -3.39 13.42
N ALA A 66 0.89 -3.09 12.32
CA ALA A 66 -0.23 -2.16 12.35
C ALA A 66 -1.35 -2.66 13.28
N ILE A 67 -1.71 -3.94 13.23
CA ILE A 67 -2.73 -4.51 14.11
C ILE A 67 -2.31 -4.45 15.58
N ILE A 68 -1.03 -4.74 15.88
CA ILE A 68 -0.49 -4.64 17.24
C ILE A 68 -0.58 -3.20 17.75
N GLY A 69 -0.21 -2.21 16.92
CA GLY A 69 -0.28 -0.79 17.28
C GLY A 69 -1.69 -0.21 17.44
N LEU A 70 -2.74 -0.92 17.00
CA LEU A 70 -4.13 -0.53 17.20
C LEU A 70 -4.75 -1.04 18.53
N ARG A 71 -4.02 -1.86 19.28
CA ARG A 71 -4.46 -2.40 20.58
C ARG A 71 -4.20 -1.40 21.70
#